data_AF-A0A8T0KVP8-F1
#
_entry.id   AF-A0A8T0KVP8-F1
#
_cell.length_a   1.000
_cell.length_b   1.000
_cell.length_c   1.000
_cell.angle_alpha   90.00
_cell.angle_beta   90.00
_cell.angle_gamma   90.00
#
_symmetry.space_group_name_H-M   'P 1'
#
loop_
_entity.id
_entity.type
_entity.pdbx_description
1 polymer ?
#
loop_
_entity_poly.entity_id
_entity_poly.type
_entity_poly.pdbx_seq_one_letter_code
_entity_poly.pdbx_strand_id
1 'polypeptide(L)'
;MVVTCPLQFYDKFNIRHNIAELLEYLWQVPSHRNAWRQIAKEEEKGVYLNFLNFLINDSIYLLDESLKKILELKELEAEMSDTVEWEQRPVQERQERTRLFHSQENIIRIDMKLANEDVSMLAFTSEQITAPFLLPEMVERVASMLNYFLLQLVGPQRKSLSLKDPEKYEFRPKHLLKQA
;
A
#
# COMPACT_ATOMS: atom_id res chain seq x y z
N MET A 1 27.84 0.11 9.13
CA MET A 1 26.51 0.59 8.70
C MET A 1 26.40 0.36 7.21
N VAL A 2 25.62 -0.63 6.80
CA VAL A 2 25.30 -0.83 5.38
C VAL A 2 24.35 0.31 5.01
N VAL A 3 24.85 1.28 4.24
CA VAL A 3 24.00 2.24 3.54
C VAL A 3 23.28 1.41 2.46
N THR A 4 22.03 1.03 2.72
CA THR A 4 21.18 0.47 1.68
C THR A 4 20.96 1.56 0.63
N CYS A 5 21.42 1.30 -0.59
CA CYS A 5 21.26 2.21 -1.72
C CYS A 5 19.75 2.42 -1.97
N PRO A 6 19.23 3.66 -2.01
CA PRO A 6 17.82 3.94 -2.25
C PRO A 6 17.29 3.28 -3.54
N LEU A 7 18.15 3.15 -4.55
CA LEU A 7 17.85 2.47 -5.82
C LEU A 7 17.40 1.02 -5.64
N GLN A 8 17.96 0.29 -4.67
CA GLN A 8 17.68 -1.14 -4.47
C GLN A 8 16.30 -1.39 -3.83
N PHE A 9 15.73 -0.38 -3.16
CA PHE A 9 14.37 -0.41 -2.62
C PHE A 9 13.39 0.02 -3.72
N TYR A 10 13.67 1.13 -4.41
CA TYR A 10 12.88 1.61 -5.56
C TYR A 10 12.74 0.56 -6.67
N ASP A 11 13.81 -0.20 -6.97
CA ASP A 11 13.76 -1.27 -7.98
C ASP A 11 12.81 -2.39 -7.59
N LYS A 12 12.77 -2.79 -6.31
CA LYS A 12 11.90 -3.90 -5.88
C LYS A 12 10.43 -3.54 -5.96
N PHE A 13 10.07 -2.33 -5.57
CA PHE A 13 8.68 -1.86 -5.63
C PHE A 13 8.22 -1.57 -7.04
N ASN A 14 9.09 -1.00 -7.88
CA ASN A 14 8.81 -0.87 -9.31
C ASN A 14 8.60 -2.25 -9.97
N ILE A 15 9.41 -3.25 -9.62
CA ILE A 15 9.22 -4.62 -10.11
C ILE A 15 7.88 -5.19 -9.62
N ARG A 16 7.54 -5.05 -8.34
CA ARG A 16 6.26 -5.50 -7.79
C ARG A 16 5.07 -4.85 -8.50
N HIS A 17 5.13 -3.54 -8.69
CA HIS A 17 4.12 -2.80 -9.44
C HIS A 17 3.93 -3.34 -10.85
N ASN A 18 5.03 -3.50 -11.61
CA ASN A 18 4.97 -4.05 -12.97
C ASN A 18 4.43 -5.49 -13.00
N ILE A 19 4.77 -6.31 -11.99
CA ILE A 19 4.22 -7.65 -11.85
C ILE A 19 2.72 -7.58 -11.57
N ALA A 20 2.27 -6.67 -10.70
CA ALA A 20 0.86 -6.52 -10.37
C ALA A 20 0.03 -6.11 -11.59
N GLU A 21 0.46 -5.11 -12.35
CA GLU A 21 -0.20 -4.70 -13.59
C GLU A 21 -0.25 -5.85 -14.62
N LEU A 22 0.84 -6.60 -14.76
CA LEU A 22 0.88 -7.75 -15.65
C LEU A 22 -0.09 -8.85 -15.20
N LEU A 23 -0.11 -9.18 -13.91
CA LEU A 23 -1.00 -10.20 -13.36
C LEU A 23 -2.47 -9.80 -13.48
N GLU A 24 -2.81 -8.54 -13.25
CA GLU A 24 -4.16 -8.01 -13.45
C GLU A 24 -4.59 -8.13 -14.92
N TYR A 25 -3.72 -7.75 -15.86
CA TYR A 25 -3.97 -7.91 -17.29
C TYR A 25 -4.16 -9.39 -17.66
N LEU A 26 -3.27 -10.28 -17.20
CA LEU A 26 -3.34 -11.71 -17.47
C LEU A 26 -4.60 -12.34 -16.88
N TRP A 27 -5.09 -11.85 -15.73
CA TRP A 27 -6.35 -12.30 -15.16
C TRP A 27 -7.53 -12.05 -16.12
N GLN A 28 -7.52 -10.97 -16.90
CA GLN A 28 -8.57 -10.70 -17.88
C GLN A 28 -8.58 -11.68 -19.07
N VAL A 29 -7.46 -12.36 -19.34
CA VAL A 29 -7.35 -13.33 -20.43
C VAL A 29 -7.75 -14.74 -19.98
N PRO A 30 -8.81 -15.37 -20.54
CA PRO A 30 -9.35 -16.63 -20.02
C PRO A 30 -8.35 -17.79 -19.93
N SER A 31 -7.45 -17.93 -20.91
CA SER A 31 -6.43 -19.00 -20.89
C SER A 31 -5.45 -18.85 -19.72
N HIS A 32 -4.99 -17.63 -19.44
CA HIS A 32 -4.09 -17.34 -18.33
C HIS A 32 -4.81 -17.44 -16.98
N ARG A 33 -6.05 -16.96 -16.88
CA ARG A 33 -6.89 -17.15 -15.68
C ARG A 33 -7.08 -18.64 -15.35
N ASN A 34 -7.32 -19.47 -16.35
CA ASN A 34 -7.45 -20.92 -16.14
C ASN A 34 -6.15 -21.56 -15.65
N ALA A 35 -5.00 -21.15 -16.20
CA ALA A 35 -3.70 -21.61 -15.73
C ALA A 35 -3.44 -21.18 -14.28
N TRP A 36 -3.76 -19.92 -13.93
CA TRP A 36 -3.68 -19.42 -12.57
C TRP A 36 -4.56 -20.25 -11.61
N ARG A 37 -5.82 -20.51 -11.97
CA ARG A 37 -6.72 -21.35 -11.16
C ARG A 37 -6.18 -22.77 -10.95
N GLN A 38 -5.56 -23.33 -11.98
CA GLN A 38 -4.93 -24.65 -11.89
C GLN A 38 -3.78 -24.63 -10.90
N ILE A 39 -2.87 -23.66 -11.00
CA ILE A 39 -1.75 -23.48 -10.06
C ILE A 39 -2.27 -23.32 -8.64
N ALA A 40 -3.28 -22.47 -8.42
CA ALA A 40 -3.82 -22.23 -7.09
C ALA A 40 -4.45 -23.47 -6.46
N LYS A 41 -4.96 -24.40 -7.27
CA LYS A 41 -5.52 -25.68 -6.81
C LYS A 41 -4.41 -26.69 -6.52
N GLU A 42 -3.40 -26.78 -7.37
CA GLU A 42 -2.29 -27.73 -7.21
C GLU A 42 -1.35 -27.33 -6.07
N GLU A 43 -1.15 -26.03 -5.90
CA GLU A 43 -0.24 -25.42 -4.92
C GLU A 43 -1.01 -24.68 -3.81
N GLU A 44 -2.20 -25.17 -3.45
CA GLU A 44 -3.10 -24.54 -2.46
C GLU A 44 -2.42 -24.26 -1.12
N LYS A 45 -1.50 -25.14 -0.70
CA LYS A 45 -0.66 -24.99 0.52
C LYS A 45 0.80 -24.70 0.21
N GLY A 46 1.12 -24.51 -1.06
CA GLY A 46 2.47 -24.31 -1.57
C GLY A 46 2.70 -22.85 -1.98
N VAL A 47 3.16 -22.67 -3.21
CA VAL A 47 3.53 -21.34 -3.73
C VAL A 47 2.36 -20.36 -3.68
N TYR A 48 1.13 -20.82 -3.93
CA TYR A 48 -0.03 -19.94 -3.95
C TYR A 48 -0.39 -19.41 -2.56
N LEU A 49 -0.34 -20.25 -1.53
CA LEU A 49 -0.52 -19.82 -0.14
C LEU A 49 0.54 -18.80 0.28
N ASN A 50 1.80 -19.05 -0.10
CA ASN A 50 2.89 -18.11 0.19
C ASN A 50 2.65 -16.76 -0.49
N PHE A 51 2.21 -16.78 -1.75
CA PHE A 51 1.86 -15.58 -2.50
C PHE A 51 0.75 -14.76 -1.80
N LEU A 52 -0.35 -15.40 -1.39
CA LEU A 52 -1.41 -14.70 -0.63
C LEU A 52 -0.89 -14.11 0.68
N ASN A 53 -0.04 -14.85 1.40
CA ASN A 53 0.58 -14.35 2.62
C ASN A 53 1.50 -13.14 2.35
N PHE A 54 2.22 -13.12 1.23
CA PHE A 54 3.01 -11.95 0.84
C PHE A 54 2.13 -10.74 0.58
N LEU A 55 1.05 -10.86 -0.20
CA LEU A 55 0.13 -9.76 -0.46
C LEU A 55 -0.51 -9.20 0.83
N ILE A 56 -0.90 -10.08 1.76
CA ILE A 56 -1.44 -9.66 3.07
C ILE A 56 -0.38 -8.91 3.88
N ASN A 57 0.85 -9.41 3.93
CA ASN A 57 1.92 -8.77 4.70
C ASN A 57 2.32 -7.42 4.11
N ASP A 58 2.51 -7.37 2.79
CA ASP A 58 2.92 -6.17 2.08
C ASP A 58 1.82 -5.09 2.19
N SER A 59 0.54 -5.43 1.96
CA SER A 59 -0.56 -4.45 2.11
C SER A 59 -0.70 -3.89 3.52
N ILE A 60 -0.52 -4.71 4.57
CA ILE A 60 -0.53 -4.22 5.97
C ILE A 60 0.62 -3.25 6.20
N TYR A 61 1.83 -3.65 5.83
CA TYR A 61 3.03 -2.84 6.02
C TYR A 61 2.95 -1.51 5.27
N LEU A 62 2.60 -1.55 3.99
CA LEU A 62 2.53 -0.38 3.12
C LEU A 62 1.45 0.60 3.58
N LEU A 63 0.30 0.09 4.05
CA LEU A 63 -0.72 0.96 4.62
C LEU A 63 -0.23 1.63 5.89
N ASP A 64 0.31 0.87 6.85
CA ASP A 64 0.78 1.40 8.13
C ASP A 64 1.87 2.47 7.95
N GLU A 65 2.86 2.21 7.10
CA GLU A 65 3.92 3.17 6.78
C GLU A 65 3.38 4.42 6.09
N SER A 66 2.46 4.27 5.14
CA SER A 66 1.84 5.42 4.49
C SER A 66 1.06 6.29 5.47
N LEU A 67 0.31 5.68 6.39
CA LEU A 67 -0.48 6.42 7.38
C LEU A 67 0.41 7.17 8.37
N LYS A 68 1.52 6.57 8.83
CA LYS A 68 2.52 7.28 9.67
C LYS A 68 3.10 8.47 8.92
N LYS A 69 3.53 8.26 7.67
CA LYS A 69 4.12 9.32 6.83
C LYS A 69 3.14 10.45 6.51
N ILE A 70 1.85 10.16 6.40
CA ILE A 70 0.81 11.20 6.26
C ILE A 70 0.81 12.12 7.47
N LEU A 71 0.99 11.61 8.69
CA LEU A 71 1.06 12.43 9.90
C LEU A 71 2.31 13.33 9.88
N GLU A 72 3.48 12.75 9.56
CA GLU A 72 4.74 13.51 9.41
C GLU A 72 4.65 14.59 8.31
N LEU A 73 4.04 14.26 7.17
CA LEU A 73 3.84 15.18 6.06
C LEU A 73 2.98 16.38 6.49
N LYS A 74 1.96 16.15 7.31
CA LYS A 74 1.08 17.21 7.82
C LYS A 74 1.77 18.13 8.81
N GLU A 75 2.68 17.60 9.62
CA GLU A 75 3.54 18.42 10.48
C GLU A 75 4.45 19.32 9.64
N LEU A 76 5.09 18.76 8.61
CA LEU A 76 5.89 19.53 7.66
C LEU A 76 5.06 20.58 6.91
N GLU A 77 3.85 20.23 6.46
CA GLU A 77 2.94 21.17 5.80
C GLU A 77 2.56 22.33 6.74
N ALA A 78 2.27 22.03 8.01
CA ALA A 78 1.96 23.04 9.01
C ALA A 78 3.15 23.97 9.26
N GLU A 79 4.36 23.42 9.45
CA GLU A 79 5.60 24.19 9.60
C GLU A 79 5.85 25.13 8.41
N MET A 80 5.59 24.65 7.18
CA MET A 80 5.80 25.42 5.95
C MET A 80 4.70 26.46 5.70
N SER A 81 3.51 26.27 6.27
CA SER A 81 2.35 27.16 6.10
C SER A 81 2.39 28.39 7.01
N ASP A 82 3.12 28.35 8.12
CA ASP A 82 3.37 29.50 8.98
C ASP A 82 4.42 30.41 8.33
N THR A 83 3.98 31.33 7.48
CA THR A 83 4.88 32.20 6.71
C THR A 83 5.81 33.04 7.58
N VAL A 84 5.37 33.42 8.79
CA VAL A 84 6.14 34.29 9.68
C VAL A 84 7.32 33.53 10.28
N GLU A 85 7.06 32.36 10.88
CA GLU A 85 8.12 31.49 11.42
C GLU A 85 8.98 30.90 10.29
N TRP A 86 8.37 30.55 9.16
CA TRP A 86 9.08 29.97 8.03
C TRP A 86 10.11 30.93 7.43
N GLU A 87 9.77 32.20 7.23
CA GLU A 87 10.69 33.20 6.67
C GLU A 87 11.86 33.55 7.59
N GLN A 88 11.71 33.35 8.90
CA GLN A 88 12.80 33.53 9.87
C GLN A 88 13.85 32.42 9.79
N ARG A 89 13.50 31.25 9.25
CA ARG A 89 14.43 30.12 9.14
C ARG A 89 15.50 30.37 8.08
N PRO A 90 16.75 29.89 8.31
CA PRO A 90 17.81 29.94 7.32
C PRO A 90 17.38 29.31 5.98
N VAL A 91 17.84 29.90 4.87
CA VAL A 91 17.51 29.42 3.52
C VAL A 91 17.85 27.94 3.33
N GLN A 92 18.97 27.48 3.88
CA GLN A 92 19.38 26.07 3.80
C GLN A 92 18.40 25.14 4.52
N GLU A 93 17.90 25.53 5.69
CA GLU A 93 16.93 24.73 6.44
C GLU A 93 15.60 24.64 5.68
N ARG A 94 15.12 25.77 5.13
CA ARG A 94 13.92 25.78 4.29
C ARG A 94 14.04 24.87 3.08
N GLN A 95 15.20 24.88 2.41
CA GLN A 95 15.45 24.00 1.27
C GLN A 95 15.43 22.52 1.67
N GLU A 96 16.04 22.17 2.79
CA GLU A 96 16.08 20.78 3.26
C GLU A 96 14.69 20.28 3.66
N ARG A 97 13.93 21.09 4.40
CA ARG A 97 12.54 20.79 4.77
C ARG A 97 11.65 20.62 3.54
N THR A 98 11.81 21.47 2.52
CA THR A 98 11.07 21.37 1.26
C THR A 98 11.41 20.08 0.51
N ARG A 99 12.69 19.68 0.48
CA ARG A 99 13.11 18.40 -0.12
C ARG A 99 12.53 17.20 0.62
N LEU A 100 12.56 17.24 1.96
CA LEU A 100 11.99 16.19 2.79
C LEU A 100 10.48 16.07 2.56
N PHE A 101 9.77 17.20 2.48
CA PHE A 101 8.35 17.23 2.16
C PHE A 101 8.07 16.48 0.85
N HIS A 102 8.70 16.87 -0.26
CA HIS A 102 8.49 16.21 -1.56
C HIS A 102 8.93 14.75 -1.58
N SER A 103 9.98 14.38 -0.84
CA SER A 103 10.39 12.99 -0.68
C SER A 103 9.30 12.15 -0.01
N GLN A 104 8.73 12.65 1.09
CA GLN A 104 7.64 11.99 1.80
C GLN A 104 6.37 11.91 0.94
N GLU A 105 6.04 12.97 0.18
CA GLU A 105 4.93 12.92 -0.77
C GLU A 105 5.07 11.77 -1.77
N ASN A 106 6.27 11.59 -2.32
CA ASN A 106 6.52 10.53 -3.28
C ASN A 106 6.45 9.14 -2.65
N ILE A 107 6.97 8.98 -1.44
CA ILE A 107 6.92 7.70 -0.71
C ILE A 107 5.47 7.32 -0.43
N ILE A 108 4.67 8.22 0.14
CA ILE A 108 3.25 7.97 0.44
C ILE A 108 2.52 7.54 -0.83
N ARG A 109 2.72 8.26 -1.94
CA ARG A 109 2.07 7.96 -3.22
C ARG A 109 2.41 6.55 -3.72
N ILE A 110 3.68 6.16 -3.66
CA ILE A 110 4.13 4.84 -4.14
C ILE A 110 3.61 3.73 -3.22
N ASP A 111 3.80 3.87 -1.92
CA ASP A 111 3.41 2.85 -0.94
C ASP A 111 1.89 2.62 -0.95
N MET A 112 1.12 3.71 -1.01
CA MET A 112 -0.34 3.63 -1.11
C MET A 112 -0.79 2.99 -2.42
N LYS A 113 -0.14 3.29 -3.55
CA LYS A 113 -0.43 2.65 -4.83
C LYS A 113 -0.28 1.13 -4.74
N LEU A 114 0.85 0.68 -4.20
CA LEU A 114 1.16 -0.76 -4.04
C LEU A 114 0.20 -1.44 -3.06
N ALA A 115 -0.14 -0.78 -1.95
CA ALA A 115 -1.13 -1.31 -1.01
C ALA A 115 -2.50 -1.53 -1.68
N ASN A 116 -2.93 -0.60 -2.54
CA ASN A 116 -4.16 -0.75 -3.32
C ASN A 116 -4.05 -1.92 -4.32
N GLU A 117 -2.91 -2.09 -4.99
CA GLU A 117 -2.67 -3.18 -5.94
C GLU A 117 -2.71 -4.56 -5.25
N ASP A 118 -2.06 -4.69 -4.10
CA ASP A 118 -2.06 -5.93 -3.31
C ASP A 118 -3.48 -6.31 -2.87
N VAL A 119 -4.26 -5.34 -2.38
CA VAL A 119 -5.66 -5.54 -1.99
C VAL A 119 -6.53 -5.88 -3.20
N SER A 120 -6.32 -5.21 -4.33
CA SER A 120 -7.05 -5.50 -5.56
C SER A 120 -6.80 -6.93 -6.05
N MET A 121 -5.55 -7.38 -5.95
CA MET A 121 -5.14 -8.73 -6.31
C MET A 121 -5.75 -9.80 -5.41
N LEU A 122 -5.77 -9.55 -4.10
CA LEU A 122 -6.51 -10.39 -3.15
C LEU A 122 -8.00 -10.44 -3.50
N ALA A 123 -8.60 -9.30 -3.85
CA ALA A 123 -10.01 -9.20 -4.18
C ALA A 123 -10.36 -10.03 -5.43
N PHE A 124 -9.81 -9.69 -6.60
CA PHE A 124 -10.22 -10.35 -7.85
C PHE A 124 -9.88 -11.84 -7.88
N THR A 125 -8.81 -12.25 -7.20
CA THR A 125 -8.42 -13.66 -7.22
C THR A 125 -9.34 -14.49 -6.32
N SER A 126 -9.76 -13.93 -5.19
CA SER A 126 -10.68 -14.59 -4.25
C SER A 126 -12.08 -14.82 -4.85
N GLU A 127 -12.48 -14.04 -5.86
CA GLU A 127 -13.77 -14.21 -6.55
C GLU A 127 -13.90 -15.60 -7.23
N GLN A 128 -12.80 -16.18 -7.70
CA GLN A 128 -12.81 -17.46 -8.42
C GLN A 128 -11.99 -18.56 -7.76
N ILE A 129 -11.10 -18.21 -6.83
CA ILE A 129 -10.19 -19.11 -6.13
C ILE A 129 -10.41 -18.93 -4.63
N THR A 130 -11.36 -19.67 -4.07
CA THR A 130 -11.78 -19.50 -2.68
C THR A 130 -11.07 -20.45 -1.71
N ALA A 131 -10.73 -21.66 -2.14
CA ALA A 131 -10.26 -22.72 -1.24
C ALA A 131 -9.03 -22.33 -0.37
N PRO A 132 -7.98 -21.68 -0.92
CA PRO A 132 -6.85 -21.19 -0.12
C PRO A 132 -7.25 -20.15 0.94
N PHE A 133 -8.24 -19.30 0.68
CA PHE A 133 -8.73 -18.28 1.62
C PHE A 133 -9.58 -18.88 2.74
N LEU A 134 -10.09 -20.09 2.55
CA LEU A 134 -10.92 -20.83 3.52
C LEU A 134 -10.10 -21.76 4.42
N LEU A 135 -8.77 -21.83 4.23
CA LEU A 135 -7.89 -22.51 5.17
C LEU A 135 -7.96 -21.81 6.55
N PRO A 136 -7.99 -22.55 7.67
CA PRO A 136 -8.14 -21.96 9.01
C PRO A 136 -7.15 -20.82 9.29
N GLU A 137 -5.89 -21.00 8.88
CA GLU A 137 -4.83 -20.01 9.03
C GLU A 137 -5.02 -18.75 8.17
N MET A 138 -5.69 -18.88 7.02
CA MET A 138 -5.94 -17.76 6.11
C MET A 138 -7.19 -16.98 6.51
N VAL A 139 -8.23 -17.66 7.00
CA VAL A 139 -9.45 -17.00 7.46
C VAL A 139 -9.14 -16.01 8.58
N GLU A 140 -8.39 -16.44 9.60
CA GLU A 140 -8.01 -15.56 10.72
C GLU A 140 -7.12 -14.40 10.26
N ARG A 141 -6.20 -14.67 9.33
CA ARG A 141 -5.26 -13.68 8.82
C ARG A 141 -5.96 -12.60 7.99
N VAL A 142 -6.80 -13.00 7.04
CA VAL A 142 -7.58 -12.08 6.20
C VAL A 142 -8.54 -11.27 7.06
N ALA A 143 -9.27 -11.91 7.98
CA ALA A 143 -10.17 -11.20 8.89
C ALA A 143 -9.42 -10.16 9.74
N SER A 144 -8.23 -10.51 10.25
CA SER A 144 -7.39 -9.58 11.02
C SER A 144 -6.91 -8.40 10.18
N MET A 145 -6.48 -8.63 8.94
CA MET A 145 -6.10 -7.58 8.00
C MET A 145 -7.26 -6.63 7.71
N LEU A 146 -8.44 -7.17 7.37
CA LEU A 146 -9.63 -6.37 7.05
C LEU A 146 -10.10 -5.55 8.26
N ASN A 147 -10.12 -6.15 9.45
CA ASN A 147 -10.47 -5.46 10.70
C ASN A 147 -9.46 -4.34 11.02
N TYR A 148 -8.17 -4.60 10.80
CA TYR A 148 -7.14 -3.59 10.97
C TYR A 148 -7.32 -2.43 9.97
N PHE A 149 -7.58 -2.70 8.69
CA PHE A 149 -7.84 -1.65 7.69
C PHE A 149 -9.08 -0.83 8.04
N LEU A 150 -10.15 -1.46 8.48
CA LEU A 150 -11.33 -0.77 8.97
C LEU A 150 -10.99 0.15 10.16
N LEU A 151 -10.26 -0.36 11.15
CA LEU A 151 -9.86 0.44 12.31
C LEU A 151 -9.03 1.67 11.92
N GLN A 152 -8.07 1.51 11.01
CA GLN A 152 -7.20 2.61 10.59
C GLN A 152 -7.93 3.64 9.71
N LEU A 153 -8.74 3.17 8.75
CA LEU A 153 -9.32 4.03 7.72
C LEU A 153 -10.64 4.68 8.13
N VAL A 154 -11.44 4.03 8.98
CA VAL A 154 -12.73 4.55 9.44
C VAL A 154 -12.82 4.78 10.95
N GLY A 155 -11.81 4.35 11.72
CA GLY A 155 -11.79 4.51 13.16
C GLY A 155 -11.46 5.94 13.64
N PRO A 156 -11.16 6.10 14.94
CA PRO A 156 -10.98 7.41 15.58
C PRO A 156 -9.89 8.28 14.94
N GLN A 157 -8.84 7.65 14.41
CA GLN A 157 -7.70 8.32 13.78
C GLN A 157 -7.99 8.87 12.38
N ARG A 158 -9.14 8.54 11.77
CA ARG A 158 -9.48 9.03 10.42
C ARG A 158 -9.37 10.54 10.27
N LYS A 159 -9.71 11.31 11.31
CA LYS A 159 -9.66 12.79 11.26
C LYS A 159 -8.22 13.31 11.14
N SER A 160 -7.26 12.69 11.82
CA SER A 160 -5.85 13.10 11.70
C SER A 160 -5.27 12.76 10.33
N LEU A 161 -5.86 11.78 9.62
CA LEU A 161 -5.45 11.35 8.28
C LEU A 161 -6.08 12.15 7.12
N SER A 162 -6.85 13.22 7.39
CA SER A 162 -7.45 14.02 6.32
C SER A 162 -6.38 14.81 5.56
N LEU A 163 -6.27 14.54 4.25
CA LEU A 163 -5.42 15.25 3.30
C LEU A 163 -6.27 16.23 2.46
N LYS A 164 -5.66 17.33 1.99
CA LYS A 164 -6.34 18.31 1.12
C LYS A 164 -6.66 17.72 -0.26
N ASP A 165 -5.69 17.01 -0.83
CA ASP A 165 -5.81 16.30 -2.11
C ASP A 165 -5.42 14.83 -1.90
N PRO A 166 -6.34 13.98 -1.41
CA PRO A 166 -6.03 12.58 -1.13
C PRO A 166 -5.71 11.78 -2.41
N GLU A 167 -6.24 12.19 -3.57
CA GLU A 167 -6.01 11.53 -4.86
C GLU A 167 -4.56 11.67 -5.32
N LYS A 168 -3.91 12.81 -5.06
CA LYS A 168 -2.46 13.01 -5.29
C LYS A 168 -1.58 11.92 -4.68
N TYR A 169 -2.03 11.34 -3.57
CA TYR A 169 -1.29 10.34 -2.81
C TYR A 169 -1.83 8.92 -3.00
N GLU A 170 -2.72 8.68 -3.98
CA GLU A 170 -3.45 7.41 -4.16
C GLU A 170 -4.22 6.98 -2.89
N PHE A 171 -4.48 7.91 -1.96
CA PHE A 171 -5.15 7.62 -0.70
C PHE A 171 -6.66 7.55 -0.91
N ARG A 172 -7.13 6.37 -1.32
CA ARG A 172 -8.53 6.08 -1.63
C ARG A 172 -9.16 5.11 -0.62
N PRO A 173 -9.35 5.50 0.65
CA PRO A 173 -9.82 4.60 1.70
C PRO A 173 -11.17 3.95 1.39
N LYS A 174 -12.08 4.68 0.72
CA LYS A 174 -13.37 4.13 0.29
C LYS A 174 -13.24 3.06 -0.79
N HIS A 175 -12.28 3.22 -1.69
CA HIS A 175 -12.04 2.27 -2.78
C HIS A 175 -11.39 1.01 -2.23
N LEU A 176 -10.35 1.17 -1.39
CA LEU A 176 -9.70 0.06 -0.70
C LEU A 176 -10.71 -0.77 0.09
N LEU A 177 -11.57 -0.13 0.90
CA LEU A 177 -12.61 -0.81 1.68
C LEU A 177 -13.76 -1.41 0.87
N LYS A 178 -13.91 -1.05 -0.41
CA LYS A 178 -14.91 -1.67 -1.29
C LYS A 178 -14.37 -2.96 -1.92
N GLN A 179 -13.05 -3.07 -2.05
CA GLN A 179 -12.35 -4.25 -2.59
C GLN A 179 -12.11 -5.30 -1.50
N ALA A 180 -11.89 -4.84 -0.27
CA ALA A 180 -11.72 -5.64 0.94
C ALA A 180 -13.05 -6.25 1.41
#